data_AF-A0A847WJ81-F1
#
_entry.id   AF-A0A847WJ81-F1
#
_cell.length_a   1.000
_cell.length_b   1.000
_cell.length_c   1.000
_cell.angle_alpha   90.00
_cell.angle_beta   90.00
_cell.angle_gamma   90.00
#
_symmetry.space_group_name_H-M   'P 1'
#
loop_
_entity.id
_entity.type
_entity.pdbx_description
1 polymer ?
#
loop_
_entity_poly.entity_id
_entity_poly.type
_entity_poly.pdbx_seq_one_letter_code
_entity_poly.pdbx_strand_id
1 'polypeptide(L)' 'MKIDPIEETQEFKDAIKKIQPELDKIGKELDEMGMRMGSCHIYWARKKKLLKSVGIDWKSPSEMNPDIRFD' A
#
# COMPACT_ATOMS: atom_id res chain seq x y z
N MET A 1 -2.41 -9.06 13.28
CA MET A 1 -1.48 -8.32 12.42
C MET A 1 -1.54 -6.86 12.84
N LYS A 2 -0.39 -6.24 13.08
CA LYS A 2 -0.30 -4.82 13.41
C LYS A 2 -0.56 -4.00 12.15
N ILE A 3 -1.36 -2.95 12.28
CA ILE A 3 -1.60 -1.95 11.23
C ILE A 3 -0.90 -0.64 11.64
N ASP A 4 -0.57 0.20 10.66
CA ASP A 4 -0.06 1.53 10.97
C ASP A 4 -1.20 2.39 11.58
N PRO A 5 -1.03 2.97 12.78
CA PRO A 5 -2.06 3.82 13.39
C PRO A 5 -2.51 4.99 12.52
N ILE A 6 -1.68 5.46 11.58
CA ILE A 6 -2.05 6.53 10.65
C ILE A 6 -3.25 6.15 9.78
N GLU A 7 -3.51 4.85 9.56
CA GLU A 7 -4.64 4.38 8.74
C GLU A 7 -6.01 4.75 9.32
N GLU A 8 -6.09 5.00 10.63
CA GLU A 8 -7.34 5.40 11.29
C GLU A 8 -7.63 6.90 11.14
N THR A 9 -6.61 7.69 10.82
CA THR A 9 -6.72 9.15 10.70
C THR A 9 -7.58 9.57 9.51
N GLN A 10 -8.21 10.73 9.64
CA GLN A 10 -9.00 11.30 8.56
C GLN A 10 -8.11 11.70 7.36
N GLU A 11 -6.91 12.21 7.64
CA GLU A 11 -5.92 12.60 6.63
C GLU A 11 -5.51 11.43 5.74
N PHE A 12 -5.25 10.26 6.33
CA PHE A 12 -4.96 9.05 5.58
C PHE A 12 -6.16 8.62 4.72
N LYS A 13 -7.37 8.63 5.27
CA LYS A 13 -8.59 8.25 4.53
C LYS A 13 -8.81 9.15 3.32
N ASP A 14 -8.56 10.45 3.45
CA ASP A 14 -8.71 11.39 2.34
C ASP A 14 -7.55 11.29 1.34
N ALA A 15 -6.32 11.04 1.80
CA ALA A 15 -5.19 10.70 0.94
C ALA A 15 -5.46 9.45 0.11
N ILE A 16 -6.01 8.39 0.72
CA ILE A 16 -6.39 7.15 0.03
C ILE A 16 -7.39 7.43 -1.07
N LYS A 17 -8.48 8.17 -0.80
CA LYS A 17 -9.46 8.54 -1.84
C LYS A 17 -8.80 9.25 -3.02
N LYS A 18 -7.83 10.13 -2.74
CA LYS A 18 -7.08 10.86 -3.78
C LYS A 18 -6.19 9.96 -4.62
N ILE A 19 -5.52 8.97 -4.02
CA ILE A 19 -4.59 8.08 -4.74
C ILE A 19 -5.24 6.79 -5.25
N GLN A 20 -6.49 6.51 -4.87
CA GLN A 20 -7.22 5.28 -5.22
C GLN A 20 -7.18 4.96 -6.72
N PRO A 21 -7.44 5.92 -7.64
CA PRO A 21 -7.41 5.62 -9.08
C PRO A 21 -6.04 5.11 -9.57
N GLU A 22 -4.95 5.59 -8.97
CA GLU A 22 -3.60 5.14 -9.32
C GLU A 22 -3.29 3.78 -8.70
N LEU A 23 -3.79 3.52 -7.48
CA LEU A 23 -3.70 2.20 -6.85
C LEU A 23 -4.45 1.12 -7.65
N ASP A 24 -5.62 1.45 -8.18
CA ASP A 24 -6.43 0.54 -8.98
C ASP A 24 -5.71 0.15 -10.27
N LYS A 25 -5.04 1.12 -10.93
CA LYS A 25 -4.18 0.86 -12.10
C LYS A 25 -3.04 -0.08 -11.75
N ILE A 26 -2.33 0.17 -10.65
CA ILE A 26 -1.23 -0.69 -10.21
C ILE A 26 -1.71 -2.12 -9.94
N GLY A 27 -2.84 -2.29 -9.26
CA GLY A 27 -3.43 -3.60 -9.03
C GLY A 27 -3.72 -4.33 -10.34
N LYS A 28 -4.36 -3.65 -11.28
CA LYS A 28 -4.68 -4.19 -12.60
C LYS A 28 -3.41 -4.55 -13.40
N GLU A 29 -2.38 -3.71 -13.39
CA GLU A 29 -1.11 -3.99 -14.06
C GLU A 29 -0.45 -5.26 -13.50
N LEU A 30 -0.45 -5.43 -12.17
CA LEU A 30 0.11 -6.62 -11.53
C LEU A 30 -0.68 -7.89 -11.92
N ASP A 31 -2.00 -7.80 -11.96
CA ASP A 31 -2.87 -8.90 -12.40
C ASP A 31 -2.64 -9.26 -13.87
N GLU A 32 -2.56 -8.26 -14.76
CA GLU A 32 -2.32 -8.46 -16.20
C GLU A 32 -0.93 -9.04 -16.49
N MET A 33 0.08 -8.69 -15.69
CA MET A 33 1.42 -9.28 -15.76
C MET A 33 1.49 -10.72 -15.22
N GLY A 34 0.40 -11.24 -14.64
CA GLY A 34 0.34 -12.57 -14.04
C GLY A 34 1.21 -12.72 -12.79
N MET A 35 1.54 -11.60 -12.12
CA MET A 35 2.36 -11.61 -10.92
C MET A 35 1.55 -12.20 -9.76
N ARG A 36 1.93 -13.42 -9.34
CA ARG A 36 1.26 -14.10 -8.22
C ARG A 36 2.02 -13.90 -6.92
N MET A 37 3.24 -14.41 -6.85
CA MET A 37 4.09 -14.31 -5.66
C MET A 37 4.73 -12.92 -5.55
N GLY A 38 4.69 -12.35 -4.35
CA GLY A 38 5.29 -11.07 -3.97
C GLY A 38 4.57 -9.84 -4.52
N SER A 39 3.41 -10.02 -5.17
CA SER A 39 2.63 -8.94 -5.74
C SER A 39 2.18 -7.93 -4.66
N CYS A 40 1.89 -8.42 -3.44
CA CYS A 40 1.54 -7.56 -2.31
C CYS A 40 2.67 -6.59 -1.93
N HIS A 41 3.93 -7.03 -1.97
CA HIS A 41 5.09 -6.17 -1.65
C HIS A 41 5.28 -5.08 -2.69
N ILE A 42 5.08 -5.40 -3.97
CA ILE A 42 5.15 -4.41 -5.05
C ILE A 42 4.01 -3.40 -4.89
N TYR A 43 2.78 -3.88 -4.67
CA TYR A 43 1.62 -3.03 -4.44
C TYR A 43 1.83 -2.09 -3.25
N TRP A 44 2.31 -2.60 -2.11
CA TRP A 44 2.59 -1.78 -0.93
C TRP A 44 3.71 -0.78 -1.14
N ALA A 45 4.79 -1.15 -1.82
CA ALA A 45 5.86 -0.21 -2.15
C ALA A 45 5.35 0.96 -3.02
N ARG A 46 4.46 0.67 -3.97
CA ARG A 46 3.83 1.70 -4.81
C ARG A 46 2.85 2.55 -4.02
N LYS A 47 1.99 1.94 -3.18
CA LYS A 47 1.08 2.65 -2.26
C LYS A 47 1.85 3.60 -1.36
N LYS A 48 2.94 3.13 -0.74
CA LYS A 48 3.81 3.95 0.12
C LYS A 48 4.39 5.14 -0.63
N LYS A 49 4.83 4.96 -1.88
CA LYS A 49 5.34 6.06 -2.72
C LYS A 49 4.26 7.11 -3.03
N LEU A 50 3.04 6.68 -3.33
CA LEU A 50 1.91 7.58 -3.60
C LEU A 50 1.46 8.34 -2.35
N LEU A 51 1.41 7.67 -1.19
CA LEU A 51 1.10 8.32 0.08
C LEU A 51 2.16 9.36 0.46
N LYS A 52 3.44 9.02 0.25
CA LYS A 52 4.55 9.94 0.52
C LYS A 52 4.51 11.19 -0.37
N SER A 53 4.02 11.09 -1.61
CA SER A 53 3.90 12.25 -2.50
C SER A 53 2.80 13.24 -2.07
N VAL A 54 1.87 12.79 -1.22
CA VAL A 54 0.85 13.64 -0.59
C VAL A 54 1.13 13.93 0.89
N GLY A 55 2.36 13.65 1.35
CA GLY A 55 2.81 14.00 2.70
C GLY A 55 2.52 12.96 3.79
N ILE A 56 2.02 11.77 3.43
CA ILE A 56 1.71 10.70 4.39
C ILE A 56 2.87 9.70 4.44
N ASP A 57 3.50 9.55 5.59
CA ASP A 57 4.50 8.51 5.83
C ASP A 57 3.83 7.28 6.45
N TRP A 58 3.52 6.30 5.58
CA TRP A 58 2.82 5.06 5.94
C TRP A 58 3.78 3.86 5.93
N LYS A 59 3.64 2.98 6.92
CA LYS A 59 4.35 1.71 7.01
C LYS A 59 3.49 0.57 6.47
N SER A 60 4.09 -0.27 5.63
CA SER A 60 3.41 -1.44 5.07
C SER A 60 3.12 -2.51 6.12
N PRO A 61 2.21 -3.47 5.83
CA PRO A 61 2.01 -4.64 6.68
C PRO A 61 3.31 -5.43 6.93
N SER A 62 4.19 -5.56 5.93
CA SER A 62 5.49 -6.23 6.10
C SER A 62 6.46 -5.45 7.01
N GLU A 63 6.44 -4.11 6.97
CA GLU A 63 7.23 -3.27 7.88
C GLU A 63 6.69 -3.30 9.32
N MET A 64 5.37 -3.37 9.48
CA MET A 64 4.71 -3.44 10.79
C MET A 64 4.78 -4.83 11.43
N ASN A 65 5.00 -5.87 10.62
CA ASN A 65 4.98 -7.27 11.05
C ASN A 65 6.20 -8.03 10.46
N PRO A 66 7.42 -7.73 10.91
CA PRO A 66 8.64 -8.32 10.35
C PRO A 66 8.71 -9.85 10.51
N ASP A 67 8.00 -10.41 11.49
CA ASP A 67 7.96 -11.85 11.76
C ASP A 67 6.95 -12.62 10.88
N ILE A 68 6.15 -11.92 10.08
CA ILE A 68 5.14 -12.51 9.19
C ILE A 68 5.66 -12.52 7.76
N ARG A 69 5.65 -13.69 7.12
CA ARG A 69 5.90 -13.79 5.67
C ARG A 69 4.62 -13.48 4.91
N PHE A 70 4.68 -12.43 4.12
CA PHE A 70 3.64 -12.05 3.17
C PHE A 70 4.07 -12.44 1.77
N ASP A 71 3.11 -12.76 0.92
CA ASP A 71 3.28 -13.05 -0.49
C ASP A 71 2.08 -12.53 -1.29
#